data_AF-D1JE39-F1
#
_entry.id   AF-D1JE39-F1
#
_cell.length_a   1.000
_cell.length_b   1.000
_cell.length_c   1.000
_cell.angle_alpha   90.00
_cell.angle_beta   90.00
_cell.angle_gamma   90.00
#
_symmetry.space_group_name_H-M   'P 1'
#
loop_
_entity.id
_entity.type
_entity.pdbx_description
1 polymer ?
#
loop_
_entity_poly.entity_id
_entity_poly.type
_entity_poly.pdbx_seq_one_letter_code
_entity_poly.pdbx_strand_id
1 'polypeptide(L)'
;MTKNQGLLLEIALLLLFTSVALATSTTISASSDVIIYAFDQNPAGSDDGNEWVTIHNPSNESVNIGNWTFESTHRTTAIDWIPEGTTLYPGAYYTYIPLHGGVVKKRKEENRKVLI
;
A
#
# COMPACT_ATOMS: atom_id res chain seq x y z
N MET A 1 -19.39 -16.71 -57.01
CA MET A 1 -18.87 -17.18 -55.70
C MET A 1 -19.63 -18.43 -55.32
N THR A 2 -18.97 -19.57 -55.10
CA THR A 2 -19.69 -20.81 -54.71
C THR A 2 -20.09 -20.72 -53.25
N LYS A 3 -21.18 -21.39 -52.84
CA LYS A 3 -21.70 -21.36 -51.46
C LYS A 3 -20.61 -21.63 -50.41
N ASN A 4 -19.64 -22.48 -50.75
CA ASN A 4 -18.51 -22.85 -49.89
C ASN A 4 -17.50 -21.72 -49.70
N GLN A 5 -17.38 -20.79 -50.66
CA GLN A 5 -16.51 -19.61 -50.55
C GLN A 5 -17.14 -18.52 -49.67
N GLY A 6 -18.48 -18.41 -49.65
CA GLY A 6 -19.19 -17.51 -48.72
C GLY A 6 -19.06 -17.94 -47.25
N LEU A 7 -19.19 -19.25 -46.99
CA LEU A 7 -19.07 -19.83 -45.64
C LEU A 7 -17.66 -19.62 -45.03
N LEU A 8 -16.61 -19.73 -45.83
CA LEU A 8 -15.23 -19.53 -45.39
C LEU A 8 -14.93 -18.06 -45.02
N LEU A 9 -15.53 -17.11 -45.74
CA LEU A 9 -15.41 -15.67 -45.47
C LEU A 9 -16.13 -15.26 -44.17
N GLU A 10 -17.29 -15.86 -43.86
CA GLU A 10 -18.02 -15.59 -42.62
C GLU A 10 -17.29 -16.12 -41.38
N ILE A 11 -16.71 -17.32 -41.45
CA ILE A 11 -15.90 -17.88 -40.35
C ILE A 11 -14.63 -17.04 -40.13
N ALA A 12 -13.97 -16.62 -41.21
CA ALA A 12 -12.80 -15.75 -41.12
C ALA A 12 -13.14 -14.39 -40.46
N LEU A 13 -14.30 -13.82 -40.78
CA LEU A 13 -14.76 -12.56 -40.20
C LEU A 13 -15.15 -12.71 -38.71
N LEU A 14 -15.75 -13.84 -38.32
CA LEU A 14 -16.10 -14.13 -36.92
C LEU A 14 -14.85 -14.29 -36.04
N LEU A 15 -13.79 -14.92 -36.57
CA LEU A 15 -12.50 -15.06 -35.88
C LEU A 15 -11.75 -13.73 -35.72
N LEU A 16 -11.91 -12.81 -36.68
CA LEU A 16 -11.34 -11.45 -36.64
C LEU A 16 -11.96 -10.55 -35.56
N PHE A 17 -13.23 -10.80 -35.17
CA PHE A 17 -13.86 -10.06 -34.07
C PHE A 17 -13.54 -10.62 -32.67
N THR A 18 -13.11 -11.88 -32.56
CA THR A 18 -12.73 -12.47 -31.26
C THR A 18 -11.34 -12.09 -30.75
N SER A 19 -10.48 -11.47 -31.59
CA SER A 19 -9.10 -11.12 -31.22
C SER A 19 -8.93 -9.72 -30.61
N VAL A 20 -9.97 -8.88 -30.60
CA VAL A 20 -9.92 -7.48 -30.13
C VAL A 20 -10.41 -7.30 -28.68
N ALA A 21 -10.44 -8.37 -27.88
CA ALA A 21 -10.83 -8.28 -26.47
C ALA A 21 -9.75 -8.72 -25.48
N LEU A 22 -8.50 -8.90 -25.91
CA LEU A 22 -7.37 -8.93 -24.98
C LEU A 22 -6.92 -7.48 -24.72
N ALA A 23 -7.81 -6.70 -24.12
CA ALA A 23 -7.43 -5.46 -23.47
C ALA A 23 -6.50 -5.86 -22.31
N THR A 24 -5.20 -5.87 -22.58
CA THR A 24 -4.17 -5.99 -21.55
C THR A 24 -4.43 -4.84 -20.58
N SER A 25 -5.03 -5.15 -19.44
CA SER A 25 -5.18 -4.19 -18.36
C SER A 25 -3.77 -3.86 -17.91
N THR A 26 -3.23 -2.74 -18.38
CA THR A 26 -1.99 -2.19 -17.86
C THR A 26 -2.29 -1.78 -16.43
N THR A 27 -2.10 -2.70 -15.48
CA THR A 27 -2.12 -2.37 -14.07
C THR A 27 -0.95 -1.42 -13.85
N ILE A 28 -1.25 -0.13 -13.73
CA ILE A 28 -0.31 0.81 -13.16
C ILE A 28 -0.02 0.26 -11.77
N SER A 29 1.17 -0.31 -11.59
CA SER A 29 1.63 -0.80 -10.30
C SER A 29 1.78 0.43 -9.42
N ALA A 30 0.72 0.78 -8.69
CA ALA A 30 0.83 1.67 -7.55
C ALA A 30 1.90 1.08 -6.64
N SER A 31 2.83 1.92 -6.19
CA SER A 31 3.91 1.52 -5.28
C SER A 31 3.37 0.53 -4.25
N SER A 32 3.90 -0.70 -4.24
CA SER A 32 3.52 -1.72 -3.25
C SER A 32 4.03 -1.39 -1.85
N ASP A 33 4.74 -0.26 -1.72
CA ASP A 33 5.19 0.24 -0.43
C ASP A 33 4.07 1.02 0.26
N VAL A 34 3.79 0.59 1.49
CA VAL A 34 3.03 1.39 2.45
C VAL A 34 3.80 2.69 2.72
N ILE A 35 3.10 3.82 2.67
CA ILE A 35 3.68 5.16 2.83
C ILE A 35 3.28 5.76 4.18
N ILE A 36 4.08 6.70 4.70
CA ILE A 36 3.54 7.68 5.65
C ILE A 36 2.60 8.60 4.87
N TYR A 37 1.36 8.68 5.31
CA TYR A 37 0.36 9.57 4.75
C TYR A 37 0.38 10.96 5.41
N ALA A 38 0.41 10.99 6.74
CA ALA A 38 0.42 12.22 7.50
C ALA A 38 0.96 11.97 8.92
N PHE A 39 1.41 13.01 9.60
CA PHE A 39 1.87 12.95 10.99
C PHE A 39 1.81 14.34 11.64
N ASP A 40 1.72 14.35 12.96
CA ASP A 40 2.05 15.51 13.80
C ASP A 40 2.91 15.03 14.97
N GLN A 41 4.07 15.65 15.14
CA GLN A 41 5.09 15.24 16.12
C GLN A 41 5.44 16.39 17.08
N ASN A 42 4.71 17.50 16.95
CA ASN A 42 4.82 18.66 17.82
C ASN A 42 3.51 19.46 17.71
N PRO A 43 2.39 18.85 18.14
CA PRO A 43 1.08 19.47 18.07
C PRO A 43 1.04 20.73 18.96
N ALA A 44 0.13 21.65 18.65
CA ALA A 44 -0.04 22.82 19.51
C ALA A 44 -0.60 22.40 20.89
N GLY A 45 0.14 22.70 21.96
CA GLY A 45 -0.28 22.40 23.33
C GLY A 45 0.63 21.36 23.99
N SER A 46 0.05 20.31 24.55
CA SER A 46 0.77 19.20 25.17
C SER A 46 1.12 18.16 24.12
N ASP A 47 2.34 17.62 24.15
CA ASP A 47 2.74 16.53 23.23
C ASP A 47 2.13 15.18 23.64
N ASP A 48 1.87 15.00 24.95
CA ASP A 48 1.38 13.73 25.49
C ASP A 48 0.00 13.35 24.92
N GLY A 49 -0.01 12.26 24.15
CA GLY A 49 -1.21 11.71 23.52
C GLY A 49 -1.75 12.52 22.33
N ASN A 50 -1.05 13.57 21.91
CA ASN A 50 -1.48 14.42 20.78
C ASN A 50 -0.58 14.27 19.55
N GLU A 51 0.59 13.63 19.68
CA GLU A 51 1.38 13.21 18.53
C GLU A 51 0.72 12.02 17.82
N TRP A 52 0.91 11.93 16.51
CA TRP A 52 0.39 10.81 15.72
C TRP A 52 1.13 10.65 14.40
N VAL A 53 1.03 9.45 13.83
CA VAL A 53 1.44 9.13 12.47
C VAL A 53 0.41 8.23 11.82
N THR A 54 0.06 8.51 10.57
CA THR A 54 -0.84 7.71 9.75
C THR A 54 -0.08 7.13 8.58
N ILE A 55 -0.22 5.83 8.39
CA ILE A 55 0.36 5.08 7.27
C ILE A 55 -0.76 4.65 6.33
N HIS A 56 -0.46 4.53 5.04
CA HIS A 56 -1.44 4.24 4.00
C HIS A 56 -0.90 3.20 3.02
N ASN A 57 -1.77 2.28 2.61
CA ASN A 57 -1.50 1.36 1.50
C ASN A 57 -2.13 1.90 0.21
N PRO A 58 -1.35 2.54 -0.69
CA PRO A 58 -1.86 3.04 -1.96
C PRO A 58 -2.00 1.95 -3.03
N SER A 59 -1.56 0.72 -2.74
CA SER A 59 -1.59 -0.39 -3.69
C SER A 59 -2.97 -1.04 -3.79
N ASN A 60 -3.12 -1.91 -4.79
CA ASN A 60 -4.30 -2.76 -5.00
C ASN A 60 -4.21 -4.11 -4.27
N GLU A 61 -3.14 -4.37 -3.52
CA GLU A 61 -2.89 -5.61 -2.80
C GLU A 61 -2.93 -5.39 -1.28
N SER A 62 -3.28 -6.42 -0.52
CA SER A 62 -3.23 -6.35 0.95
C SER A 62 -1.79 -6.49 1.46
N VAL A 63 -1.41 -5.69 2.46
CA VAL A 63 -0.06 -5.74 3.06
C VAL A 63 -0.14 -6.20 4.51
N ASN A 64 0.59 -7.26 4.87
CA ASN A 64 0.77 -7.62 6.27
C ASN A 64 1.75 -6.63 6.92
N ILE A 65 1.25 -5.87 7.88
CA ILE A 65 1.99 -4.87 8.67
C ILE A 65 2.17 -5.30 10.13
N GLY A 66 1.80 -6.55 10.46
CA GLY A 66 2.02 -7.12 11.79
C GLY A 66 3.51 -7.15 12.13
N ASN A 67 3.82 -6.85 13.39
CA ASN A 67 5.18 -6.73 13.92
C ASN A 67 6.03 -5.61 13.29
N TRP A 68 5.44 -4.74 12.46
CA TRP A 68 6.11 -3.49 12.08
C TRP A 68 6.25 -2.61 13.32
N THR A 69 7.30 -1.81 13.36
CA THR A 69 7.61 -0.96 14.50
C THR A 69 7.60 0.50 14.13
N PHE A 70 7.06 1.33 15.01
CA PHE A 70 7.29 2.77 15.02
C PHE A 70 8.49 3.06 15.93
N GLU A 71 9.52 3.71 15.40
CA GLU A 71 10.71 4.10 16.16
C GLU A 71 10.74 5.62 16.34
N SER A 72 10.64 6.08 17.59
CA SER A 72 10.83 7.50 17.93
C SER A 72 12.16 7.76 18.62
N THR A 73 12.79 8.89 18.32
CA THR A 73 14.08 9.30 18.86
C THR A 73 13.99 10.70 19.47
N HIS A 74 13.64 10.76 20.75
CA HIS A 74 13.79 11.97 21.55
C HIS A 74 14.55 11.63 22.83
N ARG A 75 15.86 11.95 22.84
CA ARG A 75 16.84 11.62 23.91
C ARG A 75 17.09 10.12 24.13
N THR A 76 16.07 9.28 24.03
CA THR A 76 16.10 7.82 24.08
C THR A 76 15.24 7.27 22.94
N THR A 77 15.60 6.11 22.40
CA THR A 77 14.80 5.42 21.38
C THR A 77 13.63 4.71 22.05
N ALA A 78 12.40 5.04 21.63
CA ALA A 78 11.21 4.26 21.96
C ALA A 78 10.79 3.43 20.73
N ILE A 79 10.38 2.19 20.97
CA ILE A 79 9.94 1.26 19.92
C ILE A 79 8.57 0.71 20.35
N ASP A 80 7.57 0.95 19.51
CA ASP A 80 6.24 0.37 19.66
C ASP A 80 5.93 -0.48 18.42
N TRP A 81 5.26 -1.62 18.61
CA TRP A 81 4.95 -2.56 17.53
C TRP A 81 3.46 -2.60 17.20
N ILE A 82 3.17 -2.80 15.92
CA ILE A 82 1.84 -3.15 15.43
C ILE A 82 1.55 -4.62 15.79
N PRO A 83 0.36 -4.94 16.34
CA PRO A 83 0.01 -6.31 16.70
C PRO A 83 0.21 -7.30 15.55
N GLU A 84 0.68 -8.50 15.87
CA GLU A 84 0.81 -9.60 14.91
C GLU A 84 -0.54 -9.87 14.21
N GLY A 85 -0.48 -10.23 12.93
CA GLY A 85 -1.67 -10.51 12.12
C GLY A 85 -2.37 -9.27 11.56
N THR A 86 -1.89 -8.06 11.85
CA THR A 86 -2.47 -6.83 11.30
C THR A 86 -2.25 -6.76 9.79
N THR A 87 -3.35 -6.66 9.04
CA THR A 87 -3.34 -6.53 7.58
C THR A 87 -3.90 -5.17 7.17
N LEU A 88 -3.15 -4.45 6.35
CA LEU A 88 -3.56 -3.18 5.74
C LEU A 88 -4.09 -3.44 4.32
N TYR A 89 -5.41 -3.42 4.18
CA TYR A 89 -6.11 -3.65 2.90
C TYR A 89 -5.79 -2.57 1.85
N PRO A 90 -6.08 -2.82 0.56
CA PRO A 90 -5.96 -1.82 -0.49
C PRO A 90 -6.67 -0.52 -0.14
N GLY A 91 -5.98 0.61 -0.26
CA GLY A 91 -6.50 1.93 0.04
C GLY A 91 -6.71 2.23 1.54
N ALA A 92 -6.41 1.29 2.44
CA ALA A 92 -6.63 1.47 3.87
C ALA A 92 -5.58 2.38 4.53
N TYR A 93 -5.95 2.90 5.71
CA TYR A 93 -5.11 3.73 6.56
C TYR A 93 -4.99 3.10 7.95
N TYR A 94 -3.84 3.30 8.59
CA TYR A 94 -3.61 2.92 9.99
C TYR A 94 -2.99 4.10 10.71
N THR A 95 -3.59 4.53 11.82
CA THR A 95 -3.08 5.65 12.63
C THR A 95 -2.55 5.14 13.95
N TYR A 96 -1.32 5.55 14.27
CA TYR A 96 -0.64 5.30 15.52
C TYR A 96 -0.54 6.60 16.32
N ILE A 97 -0.86 6.52 17.62
CA ILE A 97 -0.76 7.62 18.58
C ILE A 97 0.15 7.10 19.69
N PRO A 98 1.40 7.59 19.81
CA PRO A 98 2.26 7.21 20.91
C PRO A 98 1.71 7.71 22.25
N LEU A 99 1.87 6.88 23.28
CA LEU A 99 1.50 7.25 24.65
C LEU A 99 2.49 8.22 25.30
N HIS A 100 3.65 8.47 24.69
CA HIS A 100 4.73 9.30 25.21
C HIS A 100 5.39 10.11 24.08
N GLY A 101 5.62 11.41 24.29
CA GLY A 101 6.16 12.32 23.27
C GLY A 101 7.49 11.88 22.65
N GLY A 102 7.56 11.69 21.33
CA GLY A 102 8.77 11.30 20.62
C GLY A 102 8.69 11.44 19.08
N VAL A 103 9.82 11.86 18.49
CA VAL A 103 9.99 12.10 17.03
C VAL A 103 10.27 10.82 16.25
N VAL A 104 9.39 10.41 15.32
CA VAL A 104 9.59 9.22 14.46
C VAL A 104 10.68 9.47 13.38
N LYS A 105 11.64 8.54 13.23
CA LYS A 105 12.75 8.64 12.23
C LYS A 105 12.98 7.35 11.44
N LYS A 106 13.43 7.50 10.18
CA LYS A 106 13.77 6.42 9.24
C LYS A 106 15.15 5.82 9.56
N ARG A 107 15.24 4.54 9.92
CA ARG A 107 16.50 3.78 9.89
C ARG A 107 16.32 2.48 9.12
N LYS A 108 17.25 2.19 8.20
CA LYS A 108 17.31 0.93 7.44
C LYS A 108 18.14 -0.06 8.26
N GLU A 109 17.51 -1.08 8.83
CA GLU A 109 18.22 -2.21 9.42
C GLU A 109 17.87 -3.48 8.62
N GLU A 110 18.90 -4.16 8.11
CA GLU A 110 18.77 -5.35 7.31
C GLU A 110 18.05 -6.43 8.12
N ASN A 111 16.86 -6.84 7.64
CA ASN A 111 15.95 -7.88 8.18
C ASN A 111 14.75 -7.44 9.03
N ARG A 112 14.49 -6.13 9.20
CA ARG A 112 13.16 -5.65 9.68
C ARG A 112 12.71 -4.46 8.83
N LYS A 113 11.53 -4.53 8.23
CA LYS A 113 10.92 -3.36 7.58
C LYS A 113 10.47 -2.41 8.70
N VAL A 114 11.32 -1.43 9.01
CA VAL A 114 10.98 -0.30 9.87
C VAL A 114 10.07 0.62 9.06
N LEU A 115 8.85 0.82 9.53
CA LEU A 115 8.01 1.85 8.97
C LEU A 115 8.29 3.14 9.71
N ILE A 116 8.68 4.13 8.91
CA ILE A 116 8.83 5.52 9.31
C ILE A 116 7.47 6.05 9.74
#